data_AF-A0A6G6K0V1-F1
#
_entry.id   AF-A0A6G6K0V1-F1
#
_cell.length_a   1.000
_cell.length_b   1.000
_cell.length_c   1.000
_cell.angle_alpha   90.00
_cell.angle_beta   90.00
_cell.angle_gamma   90.00
#
_symmetry.space_group_name_H-M   'P 1'
#
loop_
_entity.id
_entity.type
_entity.pdbx_description
1 polymer ?
#
loop_
_entity_poly.entity_id
_entity_poly.type
_entity_poly.pdbx_seq_one_letter_code
_entity_poly.pdbx_strand_id
1 'polypeptide(L)'
;MDPQQHVLGNLAHARWRVNFIRNLLQAHRTSPWKGTQEWQARHAEMLHQLASAEDEVKLCEQSVKALEPTLEDGQVLLPEGESIMETTDHGITTRSTAND
;
A
#
# COMPACT_ATOMS: atom_id res chain seq x y z
N MET A 1 -14.65 -13.76 3.39
CA MET A 1 -13.62 -12.78 3.81
C MET A 1 -12.80 -12.48 2.58
N ASP A 2 -12.78 -11.23 2.13
CA ASP A 2 -11.95 -10.81 1.01
C ASP A 2 -10.47 -10.79 1.46
N PRO A 3 -9.57 -11.54 0.80
CA PRO A 3 -8.16 -11.59 1.18
C PRO A 3 -7.48 -10.22 1.10
N GLN A 4 -7.88 -9.33 0.18
CA GLN A 4 -7.32 -7.99 0.09
C GLN A 4 -7.73 -7.14 1.30
N GLN A 5 -9.00 -7.22 1.72
CA GLN A 5 -9.47 -6.52 2.92
C GLN A 5 -8.77 -7.00 4.20
N HIS A 6 -8.51 -8.31 4.29
CA HIS A 6 -7.78 -8.88 5.43
C HIS A 6 -6.34 -8.35 5.52
N VAL A 7 -5.62 -8.29 4.39
CA VAL A 7 -4.24 -7.80 4.36
C VAL A 7 -4.17 -6.30 4.66
N LEU A 8 -5.09 -5.49 4.12
CA LEU A 8 -5.17 -4.06 4.44
C LEU A 8 -5.52 -3.82 5.92
N GLY A 9 -6.42 -4.62 6.49
CA GLY A 9 -6.75 -4.58 7.92
C GLY A 9 -5.53 -4.90 8.80
N ASN A 10 -4.76 -5.92 8.42
CA ASN A 10 -3.53 -6.29 9.14
C ASN A 10 -2.48 -5.18 9.06
N LEU A 11 -2.30 -4.56 7.89
CA LEU A 11 -1.40 -3.42 7.73
C LEU A 11 -1.82 -2.22 8.59
N ALA A 12 -3.11 -1.88 8.59
CA ALA A 12 -3.64 -0.81 9.42
C ALA A 12 -3.41 -1.07 10.91
N HIS A 13 -3.64 -2.32 11.36
CA HIS A 13 -3.41 -2.73 12.73
C HIS A 13 -1.92 -2.66 13.12
N ALA A 14 -1.03 -3.16 12.27
CA ALA A 14 0.41 -3.10 12.51
C ALA A 14 0.91 -1.65 12.62
N ARG A 15 0.46 -0.75 11.72
CA ARG A 15 0.78 0.69 11.77
C ARG A 15 0.25 1.35 13.05
N TRP A 16 -0.97 1.00 13.46
CA TRP A 16 -1.53 1.49 14.72
C TRP A 16 -0.69 1.05 15.93
N ARG A 17 -0.27 -0.22 15.99
CA ARG A 17 0.59 -0.74 17.06
C ARG A 17 1.91 0.02 17.16
N VAL A 18 2.58 0.27 16.04
CA VAL A 18 3.83 1.04 16.00
C VAL A 18 3.62 2.45 16.58
N ASN A 19 2.57 3.15 16.14
CA ASN A 19 2.28 4.50 16.63
C ASN A 19 1.94 4.51 18.13
N PHE A 20 1.19 3.51 18.60
CA PHE A 20 0.87 3.37 20.01
C PHE A 20 2.13 3.18 20.87
N ILE A 21 3.02 2.26 20.48
CA ILE A 21 4.27 2.00 21.22
C ILE A 21 5.18 3.22 21.20
N ARG A 22 5.28 3.96 20.09
CA ARG A 22 6.05 5.21 20.02
C ARG A 22 5.53 6.27 20.99
N ASN A 23 4.21 6.45 21.05
CA ASN A 23 3.59 7.37 21.99
C ASN A 23 3.81 6.94 23.45
N LEU A 24 3.71 5.63 23.71
CA LEU A 24 4.00 5.07 25.03
C LEU A 24 5.46 5.30 25.44
N LEU A 25 6.41 5.11 24.53
CA LEU A 25 7.84 5.39 24.76
C LEU A 25 8.08 6.88 25.03
N GLN A 26 7.40 7.77 24.31
CA GLN A 26 7.51 9.21 24.55
C GLN A 26 7.01 9.58 25.95
N ALA A 27 5.88 9.03 26.38
CA ALA A 27 5.37 9.21 27.74
C ALA A 27 6.28 8.56 28.79
N HIS A 28 6.80 7.35 28.53
CA HIS A 28 7.70 6.64 29.44
C HIS A 28 8.98 7.43 29.71
N ARG A 29 9.47 8.18 28.72
CA ARG A 29 10.64 9.08 28.84
C ARG A 29 10.44 10.28 29.76
N THR A 30 9.20 10.73 29.98
CA THR A 30 8.91 11.84 30.90
C THR A 30 8.79 11.39 32.36
N SER A 31 8.86 10.09 32.62
CA SER A 31 8.81 9.55 33.98
C SER A 31 9.98 10.06 34.83
N PRO A 32 9.73 10.49 36.08
CA PRO A 32 10.79 10.93 36.99
C PRO A 32 11.71 9.78 37.45
N TRP A 33 11.36 8.53 37.12
CA TRP A 33 12.05 7.32 37.56
C TRP A 33 13.03 6.78 36.50
N LYS A 34 13.42 7.57 35.50
CA LYS A 34 14.18 7.10 34.32
C LYS A 34 15.55 6.47 34.58
N GLY A 35 16.02 6.50 35.83
CA GLY A 35 17.29 5.93 36.27
C GLY A 35 17.17 4.59 36.99
N THR A 36 15.95 4.12 37.30
CA THR A 36 15.80 2.83 37.99
C THR A 36 16.00 1.67 37.02
N GLN A 37 16.51 0.55 37.54
CA GLN A 37 16.70 -0.67 36.74
C GLN A 37 15.38 -1.17 36.15
N GLU A 38 14.28 -1.06 36.90
CA GLU A 38 12.94 -1.42 36.46
C GLU A 38 12.47 -0.55 35.29
N TRP A 39 12.72 0.76 35.35
CA TRP A 39 12.42 1.66 34.25
C TRP A 39 13.22 1.29 33.00
N GLN A 40 14.51 1.01 33.15
CA GLN A 40 15.40 0.63 32.04
C GLN A 40 14.97 -0.71 31.42
N ALA A 41 14.62 -1.70 32.24
CA ALA A 41 14.13 -3.00 31.77
C ALA A 41 12.84 -2.83 30.95
N ARG A 42 11.88 -2.04 31.45
CA ARG A 42 10.65 -1.74 30.68
C ARG A 42 10.91 -0.89 29.45
N HIS A 43 11.87 0.02 29.50
CA HIS A 43 12.27 0.80 28.32
C HIS A 43 12.83 -0.10 27.22
N ALA A 44 13.72 -1.04 27.58
CA ALA A 44 14.31 -1.99 26.64
C ALA A 44 13.25 -2.94 26.05
N GLU A 45 12.31 -3.42 26.86
CA GLU A 45 11.19 -4.24 26.38
C GLU A 45 10.29 -3.48 25.40
N MET A 46 9.93 -2.23 25.70
CA MET A 46 9.14 -1.39 24.79
C MET A 46 9.88 -1.13 23.47
N LEU A 47 11.19 -0.94 23.50
CA LEU A 47 12.00 -0.82 22.27
C LEU A 47 12.02 -2.12 21.47
N HIS A 48 12.11 -3.27 22.13
CA HIS A 48 12.05 -4.56 21.46
C HIS A 48 10.67 -4.78 20.81
N GLN A 49 9.59 -4.47 21.51
CA GLN A 49 8.23 -4.52 20.97
C GLN A 49 8.03 -3.56 19.80
N LEU A 50 8.65 -2.38 19.85
CA LEU A 50 8.63 -1.43 18.73
C LEU A 50 9.30 -2.03 17.49
N ALA A 51 10.50 -2.58 17.64
CA ALA A 51 11.23 -3.21 16.53
C ALA A 51 10.41 -4.36 15.91
N SER A 52 9.84 -5.24 16.75
CA SER A 52 8.97 -6.32 16.28
C SER A 52 7.75 -5.80 15.52
N ALA A 53 7.08 -4.74 16.03
CA ALA A 53 5.91 -4.16 15.37
C ALA A 53 6.28 -3.47 14.04
N GLU A 54 7.46 -2.85 13.94
CA GLU A 54 7.96 -2.27 12.70
C GLU A 54 8.26 -3.35 11.65
N ASP A 55 8.76 -4.51 12.06
CA ASP A 55 8.96 -5.64 11.16
C ASP A 55 7.63 -6.26 10.69
N GLU A 56 6.63 -6.35 11.57
CA GLU A 56 5.26 -6.74 11.18
C GLU A 56 4.68 -5.81 10.11
N VAL A 57 4.89 -4.49 10.22
CA VAL A 57 4.47 -3.52 9.20
C VAL A 57 5.14 -3.82 7.85
N LYS A 58 6.46 -4.03 7.82
CA LYS A 58 7.18 -4.35 6.58
C LYS A 58 6.65 -5.61 5.92
N LEU A 59 6.38 -6.66 6.71
CA LEU A 59 5.81 -7.92 6.21
C LEU A 59 4.41 -7.70 5.61
N CYS A 60 3.57 -6.89 6.26
CA CYS A 60 2.25 -6.55 5.75
C CYS A 60 2.35 -5.70 4.46
N GLU A 61 3.29 -4.76 4.38
CA GLU A 61 3.51 -3.94 3.17
C GLU A 61 3.99 -4.79 2.00
N GLN A 62 4.89 -5.74 2.23
CA GLN A 62 5.29 -6.73 1.22
C GLN A 62 4.11 -7.58 0.76
N SER A 63 3.24 -7.98 1.69
CA SER A 63 2.04 -8.76 1.37
C SER A 63 1.02 -7.96 0.55
N VAL A 64 0.85 -6.67 0.84
CA VAL A 64 0.02 -5.77 0.00
C VAL A 64 0.63 -5.64 -1.39
N LYS A 65 1.93 -5.40 -1.50
CA LYS A 65 2.63 -5.27 -2.80
C LYS A 65 2.56 -6.56 -3.63
N ALA A 66 2.60 -7.72 -3.00
CA ALA A 66 2.44 -9.00 -3.68
C ALA A 66 1.01 -9.26 -4.19
N LEU A 67 0.02 -8.55 -3.65
CA LEU A 67 -1.38 -8.61 -4.08
C LEU A 67 -1.73 -7.54 -5.12
N GLU A 68 -0.88 -6.52 -5.30
CA GLU A 68 -0.96 -5.66 -6.47
C GLU A 68 -0.55 -6.49 -7.70
N PRO A 69 -1.42 -6.65 -8.71
CA PRO A 69 -1.00 -7.26 -9.95
C PRO A 69 0.15 -6.41 -10.49
N THR A 70 1.27 -7.06 -10.83
CA THR A 70 2.43 -6.46 -11.47
C THR A 70 2.00 -5.72 -12.74
N LEU A 71 1.59 -4.46 -12.61
CA LEU A 71 1.38 -3.52 -13.71
C LEU A 71 2.71 -2.87 -14.10
N GLU A 72 3.78 -3.66 -14.09
CA GLU A 72 5.08 -3.32 -14.65
C GLU A 72 5.47 -4.45 -15.62
N ASP A 73 4.66 -4.59 -16.66
CA ASP A 73 5.15 -4.80 -18.03
C ASP A 73 3.99 -4.44 -18.97
N GLY A 74 4.27 -3.57 -19.93
CA GLY A 74 3.26 -2.93 -20.79
C GLY A 74 2.46 -3.91 -21.66
N GLN A 75 1.40 -4.50 -21.10
CA GLN A 75 0.31 -5.07 -21.87
C GLN A 75 -0.99 -4.34 -21.53
N VAL A 76 -1.42 -3.55 -22.51
CA VAL A 76 -2.81 -3.11 -22.65
C VAL A 76 -3.64 -4.39 -22.81
N LEU A 77 -4.26 -4.84 -21.72
CA LEU A 77 -5.32 -5.84 -21.78
C LEU A 77 -6.57 -5.14 -22.33
N LEU A 78 -6.68 -5.10 -23.65
CA LEU A 78 -7.95 -4.82 -24.30
C LEU A 78 -8.93 -5.93 -23.88
N PRO A 79 -10.13 -5.61 -23.36
CA PRO A 79 -11.14 -6.63 -23.16
C PRO A 79 -11.54 -7.18 -24.53
N GLU A 80 -11.12 -8.42 -24.82
CA GLU A 80 -11.71 -9.23 -25.86
C GLU A 80 -13.20 -9.41 -25.52
N GLY A 81 -14.06 -8.70 -26.22
CA GLY A 81 -15.48 -8.83 -26.02
C GLY A 81 -16.32 -7.65 -26.49
N GLU A 82 -15.97 -6.99 -27.59
CA GLU A 82 -17.01 -6.28 -28.36
C GLU A 82 -16.68 -6.31 -29.85
N SER A 83 -17.44 -7.16 -30.53
CA SER A 83 -17.50 -7.33 -31.97
C SER A 83 -17.83 -5.99 -32.64
N ILE A 84 -16.81 -5.25 -33.08
CA ILE A 84 -17.03 -4.18 -34.06
C ILE A 84 -17.26 -4.85 -35.42
N MET A 85 -18.52 -4.83 -35.85
CA MET A 85 -18.91 -5.17 -37.21
C MET A 85 -18.03 -4.39 -38.20
N GLU A 86 -17.26 -5.17 -38.93
CA GLU A 86 -16.57 -4.80 -40.15
C GLU A 86 -17.61 -4.34 -41.18
N THR A 87 -17.63 -3.04 -41.51
CA THR A 87 -18.13 -2.57 -42.80
C THR A 87 -17.03 -1.75 -43.44
N THR A 88 -16.26 -2.41 -44.28
CA THR A 88 -15.32 -1.79 -45.22
C THR A 88 -16.08 -1.47 -46.50
N ASP A 89 -16.09 -0.20 -46.92
CA ASP A 89 -16.09 0.20 -48.34
C ASP A 89 -15.60 1.65 -48.42
N HIS A 90 -14.28 1.85 -48.57
CA HIS A 90 -13.61 2.20 -49.83
C HIS A 90 -13.98 3.57 -50.41
N GLY A 91 -12.99 4.47 -50.50
CA GLY A 91 -13.09 5.61 -51.41
C GLY A 91 -12.24 6.82 -51.06
N ILE A 92 -10.95 6.78 -51.42
CA ILE A 92 -10.02 7.90 -51.39
C ILE A 92 -10.40 8.99 -52.43
N THR A 93 -10.02 10.25 -52.17
CA THR A 93 -9.46 11.26 -53.10
C THR A 93 -10.16 12.64 -53.28
N THR A 94 -9.36 13.66 -52.93
CA THR A 94 -9.17 15.02 -53.52
C THR A 94 -10.25 16.12 -53.50
N ARG A 95 -9.82 17.24 -52.87
CA ARG A 95 -9.60 18.60 -53.45
C ARG A 95 -10.80 19.49 -53.86
N SER A 96 -10.68 20.74 -53.39
CA SER A 96 -10.97 22.02 -54.07
C SER A 96 -12.30 22.75 -53.81
N THR A 97 -12.16 23.88 -53.11
CA THR A 97 -12.60 25.26 -53.41
C THR A 97 -14.05 25.58 -53.83
N ALA A 98 -14.57 26.60 -53.12
CA ALA A 98 -15.20 27.84 -53.62
C ALA A 98 -16.66 28.09 -53.18
N ASN A 99 -16.82 29.29 -52.60
CA ASN A 99 -17.97 30.20 -52.54
C ASN A 99 -19.22 29.84 -53.35
N ASP A 100 -20.40 30.06 -52.75
CA ASP A 100 -21.19 31.28 -53.00
C ASP A 100 -21.95 31.67 -51.71
#